data_AF-A0A382T4S4-F1
#
_entry.id   AF-A0A382T4S4-F1
#
_cell.length_a   1.000
_cell.length_b   1.000
_cell.length_c   1.000
_cell.angle_alpha   90.00
_cell.angle_beta   90.00
_cell.angle_gamma   90.00
#
_symmetry.space_group_name_H-M   'P 1'
#
loop_
_entity.id
_entity.type
_entity.pdbx_description
1 polymer ?
#
loop_
_entity_poly.entity_id
_entity_poly.type
_entity_poly.pdbx_seq_one_letter_code
_entity_poly.pdbx_strand_id
1 'polypeptide(L)'
;MIKNKQFSILAVILLMVFFVPLTEISAGEKFLSNIQESLALKIGERLYHSQKQGCATCHQANGAGGAKAGAANLQKSSEWKSTLIAHKVRDLGIDKESTRDIVIGLILNGAEKWNSEFYSRPKYSEIKDKIFFDKRMIGVHSTALKFNQKMAKRILRKKKKKVASNDLLKLMAESVYHYVETKIFLDSEK
;
A
#
# COMPACT_ATOMS: atom_id res chain seq x y z
N MET A 1 -75.98 -22.78 -7.77
CA MET A 1 -75.69 -21.73 -8.78
C MET A 1 -74.28 -21.23 -8.54
N ILE A 2 -73.35 -21.57 -9.43
CA ILE A 2 -71.91 -21.28 -9.34
C ILE A 2 -71.67 -19.85 -9.84
N LYS A 3 -70.80 -19.09 -9.17
CA LYS A 3 -69.83 -18.17 -9.79
C LYS A 3 -68.77 -17.67 -8.78
N ASN A 4 -67.56 -18.19 -8.99
CA ASN A 4 -66.23 -17.61 -8.83
C ASN A 4 -66.10 -16.17 -8.30
N LYS A 5 -65.13 -15.98 -7.40
CA LYS A 5 -63.99 -15.08 -7.64
C LYS A 5 -62.79 -15.54 -6.81
N GLN A 6 -61.79 -16.07 -7.50
CA GLN A 6 -60.47 -16.29 -6.95
C GLN A 6 -59.83 -14.92 -6.70
N PHE A 7 -59.46 -14.64 -5.46
CA PHE A 7 -58.50 -13.58 -5.15
C PHE A 7 -57.25 -14.23 -4.57
N SER A 8 -56.20 -14.05 -5.34
CA SER A 8 -54.87 -14.62 -5.22
C SER A 8 -54.29 -14.45 -3.82
N ILE A 9 -53.85 -15.58 -3.27
CA ILE A 9 -52.85 -15.68 -2.20
C ILE A 9 -51.53 -15.19 -2.81
N LEU A 10 -51.37 -13.87 -2.92
CA LEU A 10 -50.16 -13.25 -3.48
C LEU A 10 -49.79 -11.97 -2.71
N ALA A 11 -50.10 -11.92 -1.42
CA ALA A 11 -49.84 -10.76 -0.57
C ALA A 11 -48.94 -11.06 0.65
N VAL A 12 -48.34 -12.25 0.76
CA VAL A 12 -47.62 -12.66 1.98
C VAL A 12 -46.13 -12.99 1.77
N ILE A 13 -45.60 -12.96 0.53
CA ILE A 13 -44.20 -13.37 0.26
C ILE A 13 -43.30 -12.22 -0.26
N LEU A 14 -43.80 -10.98 -0.31
CA LEU A 14 -43.04 -9.84 -0.84
C LEU A 14 -42.59 -8.83 0.23
N LEU A 15 -42.26 -9.29 1.45
CA LEU A 15 -41.73 -8.43 2.52
C LEU A 15 -40.66 -9.12 3.38
N MET A 16 -39.88 -10.02 2.77
CA MET A 16 -38.72 -10.69 3.37
C MET A 16 -37.54 -10.65 2.39
N VAL A 17 -37.33 -9.50 1.75
CA VAL A 17 -36.29 -9.32 0.75
C VAL A 17 -35.42 -8.14 1.18
N PHE A 18 -34.23 -8.49 1.67
CA PHE A 18 -33.04 -7.66 1.85
C PHE A 18 -32.99 -6.68 3.03
N PHE A 19 -32.88 -7.21 4.25
CA PHE A 19 -31.89 -6.67 5.19
C PHE A 19 -30.55 -7.37 4.93
N VAL A 20 -29.88 -6.96 3.84
CA VAL A 20 -28.45 -7.22 3.69
C VAL A 20 -27.76 -6.26 4.67
N PRO A 21 -26.96 -6.72 5.64
CA PRO A 21 -26.08 -5.79 6.33
C PRO A 21 -25.20 -5.14 5.27
N LEU A 22 -25.28 -3.81 5.14
CA LEU A 22 -24.32 -3.03 4.36
C LEU A 22 -22.92 -3.31 4.92
N THR A 23 -22.24 -4.31 4.37
CA THR A 23 -20.80 -4.44 4.43
C THR A 23 -20.24 -3.73 3.20
N GLU A 24 -20.38 -2.41 3.17
CA GLU A 24 -19.53 -1.53 2.38
C GLU A 24 -18.70 -0.79 3.44
N ILE A 25 -17.41 -1.06 3.59
CA ILE A 25 -16.36 -0.86 2.59
C ILE A 25 -15.39 -2.03 2.72
N SER A 26 -15.24 -2.82 1.66
CA SER A 26 -14.01 -3.58 1.47
C SER A 26 -12.90 -2.55 1.28
N ALA A 27 -12.22 -2.20 2.38
CA ALA A 27 -10.90 -1.63 2.31
C ALA A 27 -10.07 -2.70 1.58
N GLY A 28 -9.89 -2.52 0.27
CA GLY A 28 -9.31 -3.52 -0.62
C GLY A 28 -8.11 -4.16 0.06
N GLU A 29 -8.12 -5.50 0.18
CA GLU A 29 -7.22 -6.25 1.04
C GLU A 29 -5.78 -5.70 0.94
N LYS A 30 -5.36 -4.94 1.96
CA LYS A 30 -4.07 -4.22 1.94
C LYS A 30 -2.86 -5.16 1.94
N PHE A 31 -3.10 -6.42 2.30
CA PHE A 31 -2.13 -7.50 2.44
C PHE A 31 -2.73 -8.78 1.88
N LEU A 32 -1.88 -9.80 1.63
CA LEU A 32 -2.36 -11.17 1.45
C LEU A 32 -3.41 -11.53 2.52
N SER A 33 -4.56 -12.06 2.10
CA SER A 33 -5.75 -12.31 2.93
C SER A 33 -5.51 -13.07 4.24
N ASN A 34 -4.36 -13.74 4.37
CA ASN A 34 -3.98 -14.50 5.56
C ASN A 34 -3.04 -13.76 6.54
N ILE A 35 -2.60 -12.52 6.25
CA ILE A 35 -1.72 -11.72 7.10
C ILE A 35 -2.52 -10.67 7.86
N GLN A 36 -2.47 -10.74 9.20
CA GLN A 36 -3.12 -9.76 10.08
C GLN A 36 -2.39 -8.41 10.02
N GLU A 37 -3.13 -7.30 10.07
CA GLU A 37 -2.57 -5.94 10.05
C GLU A 37 -1.55 -5.70 11.17
N SER A 38 -1.83 -6.15 12.40
CA SER A 38 -0.89 -6.03 13.52
C SER A 38 0.45 -6.73 13.26
N LEU A 39 0.44 -7.82 12.48
CA LEU A 39 1.64 -8.54 12.08
C LEU A 39 2.41 -7.77 11.00
N ALA A 40 1.69 -7.21 10.02
CA ALA A 40 2.27 -6.36 9.00
C ALA A 40 2.87 -5.08 9.61
N LEU A 41 2.15 -4.42 10.52
CA LEU A 41 2.62 -3.23 11.25
C LEU A 41 3.95 -3.50 11.97
N LYS A 42 4.06 -4.65 12.64
CA LYS A 42 5.30 -5.08 13.32
C LYS A 42 6.47 -5.32 12.35
N ILE A 43 6.19 -5.87 11.16
CA ILE A 43 7.21 -6.05 10.12
C ILE A 43 7.65 -4.68 9.60
N GLY A 44 6.68 -3.80 9.30
CA GLY A 44 6.90 -2.45 8.80
C GLY A 44 7.76 -1.61 9.74
N GLU A 45 7.41 -1.56 11.02
CA GLU A 45 8.16 -0.86 12.06
C GLU A 45 9.63 -1.33 12.12
N ARG A 46 9.85 -2.65 12.11
CA ARG A 46 11.20 -3.22 12.16
C ARG A 46 12.04 -2.88 10.93
N LEU A 47 11.41 -2.84 9.75
CA LEU A 47 12.09 -2.47 8.51
C LEU A 47 12.39 -0.97 8.48
N TYR A 48 11.42 -0.14 8.89
CA TYR A 48 11.55 1.31 8.94
C TYR A 48 12.73 1.73 9.83
N HIS A 49 12.84 1.13 11.01
CA HIS A 49 13.89 1.39 12.00
C HIS A 49 15.11 0.49 11.90
N SER A 50 15.26 -0.28 10.80
CA SER A 50 16.43 -1.12 10.62
C SER A 50 17.71 -0.27 10.66
N GLN A 51 18.70 -0.68 11.45
CA GLN A 51 19.95 0.06 11.59
C GLN A 51 20.67 0.20 10.24
N LYS A 52 21.34 1.35 10.04
CA LYS A 52 22.17 1.71 8.88
C LYS A 52 21.45 1.88 7.53
N GLN A 53 20.34 1.19 7.28
CA GLN A 53 19.67 1.18 5.98
C GLN A 53 18.12 1.16 6.04
N GLY A 54 17.54 1.33 7.23
CA GLY A 54 16.09 1.52 7.36
C GLY A 54 15.65 2.87 6.80
N CYS A 55 14.35 3.00 6.50
CA CYS A 55 13.74 4.22 6.00
C CYS A 55 14.03 5.43 6.90
N ALA A 56 14.08 5.22 8.22
CA ALA A 56 14.40 6.25 9.20
C ALA A 56 15.78 6.92 8.99
N THR A 57 16.71 6.27 8.31
CA THR A 57 18.05 6.84 8.04
C THR A 57 18.03 8.01 7.06
N CYS A 58 16.97 8.13 6.26
CA CYS A 58 16.73 9.27 5.38
C CYS A 58 15.56 10.12 5.89
N HIS A 59 14.51 9.46 6.38
CA HIS A 59 13.24 10.10 6.72
C HIS A 59 13.08 10.45 8.20
N GLN A 60 14.09 10.18 9.03
CA GLN A 60 14.04 10.29 10.50
C GLN A 60 13.01 9.35 11.15
N ALA A 61 13.09 9.16 12.47
CA ALA A 61 12.22 8.23 13.19
C ALA A 61 10.74 8.65 13.15
N ASN A 62 10.47 9.96 13.18
CA ASN A 62 9.14 10.56 13.13
C ASN A 62 8.63 10.83 11.70
N GLY A 63 9.43 10.54 10.67
CA GLY A 63 9.06 10.78 9.29
C GLY A 63 9.26 12.21 8.79
N ALA A 64 9.84 13.13 9.55
CA ALA A 64 9.98 14.54 9.13
C ALA A 64 10.84 14.74 7.86
N GLY A 65 11.62 13.74 7.43
CA GLY A 65 12.48 13.85 6.26
C GLY A 65 13.81 14.56 6.54
N GLY A 66 14.51 14.96 5.49
CA GLY A 66 15.64 15.89 5.58
C GLY A 66 16.94 15.39 6.21
N ALA A 67 17.01 14.18 6.79
CA ALA A 67 18.27 13.64 7.30
C ALA A 67 19.31 13.40 6.20
N LYS A 68 18.83 13.23 4.96
CA LYS A 68 19.63 13.31 3.74
C LYS A 68 18.93 14.26 2.76
N ALA A 69 19.72 14.99 1.97
CA ALA A 69 19.16 15.86 0.94
C ALA A 69 18.16 15.10 0.06
N GLY A 70 17.02 15.71 -0.27
CA GLY A 70 15.98 15.09 -1.10
C GLY A 70 15.13 14.01 -0.42
N ALA A 71 15.37 13.70 0.87
CA ALA A 71 14.47 12.81 1.62
C ALA A 71 13.15 13.53 1.94
N ALA A 72 12.05 13.01 1.39
CA ALA A 72 10.71 13.56 1.58
C ALA A 72 10.30 13.61 3.06
N ASN A 73 9.54 14.64 3.42
CA ASN A 73 8.80 14.66 4.67
C ASN A 73 7.62 13.69 4.55
N LEU A 74 7.71 12.56 5.24
CA LEU A 74 6.70 11.52 5.22
C LEU A 74 5.40 11.92 5.95
N GLN A 75 5.40 13.00 6.72
CA GLN A 75 4.18 13.50 7.37
C GLN A 75 3.28 14.26 6.38
N LYS A 76 3.83 14.74 5.26
CA LYS A 76 3.13 15.56 4.27
C LYS A 76 2.99 14.83 2.95
N SER A 77 2.07 13.87 2.88
CA SER A 77 1.89 13.03 1.69
C SER A 77 1.51 13.82 0.43
N SER A 78 0.88 14.98 0.57
CA SER A 78 0.56 15.89 -0.53
C SER A 78 1.80 16.45 -1.25
N GLU A 79 2.94 16.58 -0.56
CA GLU A 79 4.20 17.07 -1.12
C GLU A 79 5.03 15.96 -1.79
N TRP A 80 4.56 14.71 -1.74
CA TRP A 80 5.34 13.60 -2.27
C TRP A 80 5.35 13.58 -3.80
N LYS A 81 6.51 13.28 -4.37
CA LYS A 81 6.64 12.98 -5.80
C LYS A 81 5.68 11.88 -6.26
N SER A 82 5.38 10.89 -5.41
CA SER A 82 4.40 9.85 -5.72
C SER A 82 2.98 10.39 -5.90
N THR A 83 2.57 11.38 -5.10
CA THR A 83 1.27 12.06 -5.24
C THR A 83 1.19 12.85 -6.54
N LEU A 84 2.25 13.59 -6.86
CA LEU A 84 2.36 14.33 -8.13
C LEU A 84 2.31 13.39 -9.35
N ILE A 85 3.01 12.24 -9.28
CA ILE A 85 2.98 11.23 -10.34
C ILE A 85 1.58 10.62 -10.45
N ALA A 86 0.94 10.26 -9.34
CA ALA A 86 -0.42 9.72 -9.34
C ALA A 86 -1.43 10.67 -10.02
N HIS A 87 -1.28 11.98 -9.79
CA HIS A 87 -2.11 13.00 -10.43
C HIS A 87 -1.90 13.03 -11.95
N LYS A 88 -0.64 13.12 -12.40
CA LYS A 88 -0.29 13.08 -13.84
C LYS A 88 -0.79 11.82 -14.53
N VAL A 89 -0.73 10.68 -13.85
CA VAL A 89 -1.21 9.40 -14.37
C VAL A 89 -2.74 9.42 -14.52
N ARG A 90 -3.46 9.96 -13.54
CA ARG A 90 -4.92 10.14 -13.60
C ARG A 90 -5.35 11.10 -14.70
N ASP A 91 -4.60 12.18 -14.91
CA ASP A 91 -4.87 13.16 -15.97
C ASP A 91 -4.78 12.55 -17.39
N LEU A 92 -4.09 11.40 -17.54
CA LEU A 92 -4.05 10.59 -18.77
C LEU A 92 -5.18 9.54 -18.86
N GLY A 93 -6.14 9.54 -17.93
CA GLY A 93 -7.21 8.54 -17.86
C GLY A 93 -6.74 7.17 -17.37
N ILE A 94 -5.63 7.12 -16.64
CA ILE A 94 -5.05 5.87 -16.11
C ILE A 94 -5.48 5.72 -14.64
N ASP A 95 -6.73 5.34 -14.40
CA ASP A 95 -7.33 5.35 -13.05
C ASP A 95 -6.82 4.26 -12.09
N LYS A 96 -5.84 3.45 -12.50
CA LYS A 96 -5.39 2.27 -11.72
C LYS A 96 -4.19 2.52 -10.80
N GLU A 97 -3.47 3.63 -10.92
CA GLU A 97 -2.29 3.89 -10.09
C GLU A 97 -2.61 4.95 -9.05
N SER A 98 -2.82 4.52 -7.82
CA SER A 98 -2.93 5.43 -6.68
C SER A 98 -1.55 5.88 -6.19
N THR A 99 -1.52 6.93 -5.37
CA THR A 99 -0.32 7.30 -4.61
C THR A 99 0.24 6.10 -3.83
N ARG A 100 -0.63 5.28 -3.25
CA ARG A 100 -0.25 4.06 -2.51
C ARG A 100 0.50 3.08 -3.41
N ASP A 101 0.01 2.82 -4.61
CA ASP A 101 0.63 1.85 -5.53
C ASP A 101 2.03 2.31 -5.97
N ILE A 102 2.16 3.59 -6.30
CA ILE A 102 3.45 4.20 -6.65
C ILE A 102 4.44 4.10 -5.49
N VAL A 103 4.01 4.41 -4.26
CA VAL A 103 4.87 4.35 -3.07
C VAL A 103 5.29 2.92 -2.76
N ILE A 104 4.37 1.95 -2.79
CA ILE A 104 4.70 0.54 -2.57
C ILE A 104 5.65 0.05 -3.65
N GLY A 105 5.42 0.41 -4.91
CA GLY A 105 6.32 0.09 -6.02
C GLY A 105 7.73 0.68 -5.83
N LEU A 106 7.81 1.91 -5.32
CA LEU A 106 9.08 2.57 -5.00
C LEU A 106 9.80 1.91 -3.82
N ILE A 107 9.07 1.60 -2.73
CA ILE A 107 9.62 0.89 -1.58
C ILE A 107 10.09 -0.50 -2.00
N LEU A 108 9.34 -1.19 -2.86
CA LEU A 108 9.69 -2.50 -3.36
C LEU A 108 10.99 -2.45 -4.17
N ASN A 109 11.07 -1.57 -5.18
CA ASN A 109 12.14 -1.62 -6.19
C ASN A 109 13.32 -0.68 -5.94
N GLY A 110 13.15 0.36 -5.12
CA GLY A 110 14.08 1.49 -5.07
C GLY A 110 13.97 2.40 -6.29
N ALA A 111 14.47 3.62 -6.17
CA ALA A 111 14.32 4.67 -7.17
C ALA A 111 15.03 4.35 -8.49
N GLU A 112 16.21 3.72 -8.46
CA GLU A 112 16.95 3.45 -9.70
C GLU A 112 16.17 2.54 -10.65
N LYS A 113 15.71 1.38 -10.15
CA LYS A 113 14.88 0.45 -10.91
C LYS A 113 13.49 1.02 -11.20
N TRP A 114 12.87 1.69 -10.22
CA TRP A 114 11.56 2.29 -10.42
C TRP A 114 11.59 3.33 -11.54
N ASN A 115 12.59 4.22 -11.55
CA ASN A 115 12.74 5.28 -12.54
C ASN A 115 12.97 4.72 -13.96
N SER A 116 13.73 3.62 -14.09
CA SER A 116 13.99 3.01 -15.40
C SER A 116 12.79 2.24 -15.94
N GLU A 117 12.00 1.58 -15.09
CA GLU A 117 10.89 0.73 -15.52
C GLU A 117 9.58 1.51 -15.68
N PHE A 118 9.29 2.47 -14.79
CA PHE A 118 7.97 3.09 -14.71
C PHE A 118 7.54 3.72 -16.04
N TYR A 119 8.39 4.57 -16.62
CA TYR A 119 8.12 5.31 -17.87
C TYR A 119 8.46 4.54 -19.14
N SER A 120 9.09 3.37 -19.02
CA SER A 120 9.37 2.48 -20.17
C SER A 120 8.15 1.65 -20.55
N ARG A 121 7.17 1.56 -19.65
CA ARG A 121 5.88 0.92 -19.93
C ARG A 121 5.07 1.81 -20.89
N PRO A 122 4.52 1.28 -22.00
CA PRO A 122 3.81 2.07 -23.01
C PRO A 122 2.69 2.95 -22.47
N LYS A 123 2.02 2.48 -21.41
CA LYS A 123 0.93 3.22 -20.75
C LYS A 123 1.38 4.56 -20.13
N TYR A 124 2.64 4.69 -19.75
CA TYR A 124 3.15 5.87 -19.03
C TYR A 124 4.20 6.64 -19.84
N SER A 125 4.54 6.19 -21.06
CA SER A 125 5.59 6.83 -21.88
C SER A 125 5.21 8.24 -22.34
N GLU A 126 3.92 8.53 -22.44
CA GLU A 126 3.36 9.81 -22.88
C GLU A 126 3.29 10.89 -21.78
N ILE A 127 3.63 10.56 -20.53
CA ILE A 127 3.67 11.54 -19.43
C ILE A 127 4.72 12.61 -19.77
N LYS A 128 4.23 13.83 -20.01
CA LYS A 128 5.06 15.03 -20.13
C LYS A 128 5.60 15.45 -18.75
N ASP A 129 6.81 16.00 -18.73
CA ASP A 129 7.55 16.39 -17.52
C ASP A 129 7.71 15.23 -16.53
N LYS A 130 8.45 14.20 -16.95
CA LYS A 130 8.72 13.00 -16.15
C LYS A 130 9.36 13.38 -14.81
N ILE A 131 8.75 12.90 -13.73
CA ILE A 131 9.25 13.09 -12.36
C ILE A 131 10.05 11.86 -11.96
N PHE A 132 11.28 12.06 -11.51
CA PHE A 132 12.17 11.00 -11.05
C PHE A 132 12.42 11.08 -9.55
N PHE A 133 12.49 9.92 -8.91
CA PHE A 133 12.93 9.81 -7.51
C PHE A 133 14.44 9.91 -7.40
N ASP A 134 14.93 10.33 -6.23
CA ASP A 134 16.36 10.37 -5.95
C ASP A 134 16.93 8.94 -5.89
N LYS A 135 17.99 8.66 -6.65
CA LYS A 135 18.61 7.32 -6.75
C LYS A 135 19.12 6.79 -5.40
N ARG A 136 19.30 7.64 -4.39
CA ARG A 136 19.64 7.24 -3.02
C ARG A 136 18.49 6.54 -2.29
N MET A 137 17.26 6.57 -2.81
CA MET A 137 16.15 5.78 -2.30
C MET A 137 16.29 4.33 -2.76
N ILE A 138 16.84 3.47 -1.90
CA ILE A 138 17.23 2.09 -2.23
C ILE A 138 16.11 1.05 -2.13
N GLY A 139 14.95 1.41 -1.57
CA GLY A 139 13.86 0.46 -1.32
C GLY A 139 14.23 -0.68 -0.35
N VAL A 140 13.48 -1.79 -0.39
CA VAL A 140 13.76 -2.99 0.42
C VAL A 140 14.92 -3.82 -0.14
N HIS A 141 15.34 -3.58 -1.38
CA HIS A 141 16.47 -4.23 -2.06
C HIS A 141 17.84 -3.63 -1.68
N SER A 142 18.03 -3.31 -0.40
CA SER A 142 19.30 -2.81 0.12
C SER A 142 20.33 -3.93 0.34
N THR A 143 21.57 -3.59 0.69
CA THR A 143 22.56 -4.60 1.09
C THR A 143 22.13 -5.38 2.34
N ALA A 144 21.16 -4.86 3.11
CA ALA A 144 20.51 -5.53 4.23
C ALA A 144 19.34 -6.47 3.83
N LEU A 145 19.03 -6.65 2.53
CA LEU A 145 17.86 -7.43 2.07
C LEU A 145 17.76 -8.83 2.70
N LYS A 146 18.85 -9.61 2.70
CA LYS A 146 18.85 -10.97 3.27
C LYS A 146 18.51 -10.97 4.75
N PHE A 147 19.04 -9.99 5.49
CA PHE A 147 18.75 -9.83 6.92
C PHE A 147 17.27 -9.47 7.14
N ASN A 148 16.76 -8.51 6.37
CA ASN A 148 15.37 -8.06 6.42
C ASN A 148 14.38 -9.18 6.10
N GLN A 149 14.65 -9.97 5.05
CA GLN A 149 13.83 -11.15 4.72
C GLN A 149 13.85 -12.19 5.84
N LYS A 150 15.01 -12.48 6.44
CA LYS A 150 15.12 -13.42 7.56
C LYS A 150 14.33 -12.93 8.78
N MET A 151 14.39 -11.64 9.05
CA MET A 151 13.64 -10.98 10.13
C MET A 151 12.14 -11.11 9.89
N ALA A 152 11.64 -10.72 8.71
CA ALA A 152 10.23 -10.83 8.36
C ALA A 152 9.73 -12.29 8.42
N LYS A 153 10.48 -13.24 7.86
CA LYS A 153 10.17 -14.69 7.96
C LYS A 153 10.09 -15.16 9.40
N ARG A 154 10.96 -14.69 10.29
CA ARG A 154 10.93 -15.05 11.73
C ARG A 154 9.66 -14.52 12.40
N ILE A 155 9.24 -13.29 12.09
CA ILE A 155 7.99 -12.72 12.61
C ILE A 155 6.79 -13.54 12.16
N LEU A 156 6.70 -13.85 10.86
CA LEU A 156 5.62 -14.66 10.29
C LEU A 156 5.54 -16.07 10.90
N ARG A 157 6.69 -16.74 11.05
CA ARG A 157 6.77 -18.09 11.64
C ARG A 157 6.27 -18.16 13.08
N LYS A 158 6.51 -17.14 13.90
CA LYS A 158 5.99 -17.06 15.27
C LYS A 158 4.46 -17.11 15.33
N LYS A 159 3.78 -16.73 14.24
CA LYS A 159 2.32 -16.79 14.08
C LYS A 159 1.87 -17.93 13.15
N LYS A 160 2.74 -18.90 12.89
CA LYS A 160 2.49 -20.05 12.00
C LYS A 160 2.09 -19.65 10.56
N LYS A 161 2.50 -18.45 10.10
CA LYS A 161 2.26 -17.98 8.73
C LYS A 161 3.46 -18.30 7.83
N LYS A 162 3.19 -18.65 6.58
CA LYS A 162 4.17 -18.88 5.52
C LYS A 162 3.78 -18.04 4.31
N VAL A 163 4.79 -17.50 3.64
CA VAL A 163 4.65 -16.64 2.46
C VAL A 163 5.75 -17.04 1.48
N ALA A 164 5.42 -17.09 0.19
CA ALA A 164 6.39 -17.39 -0.86
C ALA A 164 7.43 -16.26 -0.96
N SER A 165 8.61 -16.55 -1.53
CA SER A 165 9.72 -15.58 -1.53
C SER A 165 9.43 -14.32 -2.36
N ASN A 166 8.73 -14.47 -3.48
CA ASN A 166 8.23 -13.37 -4.33
C ASN A 166 7.23 -12.50 -3.56
N ASP A 167 6.28 -13.13 -2.87
CA ASP A 167 5.25 -12.43 -2.10
C ASP A 167 5.81 -11.77 -0.84
N LEU A 168 6.90 -12.30 -0.29
CA LEU A 168 7.54 -11.74 0.90
C LEU A 168 8.06 -10.32 0.67
N LEU A 169 8.66 -10.06 -0.50
CA LEU A 169 9.16 -8.72 -0.82
C LEU A 169 8.03 -7.70 -0.93
N LYS A 170 6.94 -8.10 -1.60
CA LYS A 170 5.72 -7.30 -1.69
C LYS A 170 5.13 -7.03 -0.31
N LEU A 171 4.98 -8.07 0.51
CA LEU A 171 4.50 -7.95 1.88
C LEU A 171 5.40 -7.01 2.71
N MET A 172 6.71 -7.09 2.57
CA MET A 172 7.65 -6.20 3.27
C MET A 172 7.43 -4.74 2.87
N ALA A 173 7.28 -4.46 1.57
CA ALA A 173 7.03 -3.11 1.07
C ALA A 173 5.67 -2.57 1.54
N GLU A 174 4.61 -3.37 1.43
CA GLU A 174 3.27 -3.04 1.94
C GLU A 174 3.29 -2.80 3.45
N SER A 175 4.04 -3.62 4.20
CA SER A 175 4.19 -3.49 5.65
C SER A 175 4.85 -2.16 6.04
N VAL A 176 5.91 -1.75 5.33
CA VAL A 176 6.56 -0.45 5.55
C VAL A 176 5.59 0.68 5.26
N TYR A 177 4.90 0.64 4.12
CA TYR A 177 3.91 1.66 3.79
C TYR A 177 2.82 1.76 4.86
N HIS A 178 2.27 0.62 5.30
CA HIS A 178 1.27 0.58 6.34
C HIS A 178 1.77 1.13 7.69
N TYR A 179 3.02 0.89 8.04
CA TYR A 179 3.63 1.52 9.22
C TYR A 179 3.67 3.05 9.08
N VAL A 180 4.12 3.58 7.93
CA VAL A 180 4.14 5.02 7.67
C VAL A 180 2.71 5.59 7.73
N GLU A 181 1.76 4.95 7.07
CA GLU A 181 0.35 5.36 7.06
C GLU A 181 -0.24 5.38 8.49
N THR A 182 0.04 4.36 9.30
CA THR A 182 -0.59 4.19 10.61
C THR A 182 0.09 5.01 11.71
N LYS A 183 1.41 5.25 11.62
CA LYS A 183 2.23 5.81 12.71
C LYS A 183 2.92 7.12 12.38
N ILE A 184 2.91 7.55 11.13
CA ILE A 184 3.53 8.82 10.73
C ILE A 184 2.46 9.77 10.20
N PHE A 185 1.53 9.32 9.36
CA PHE A 185 0.45 10.20 8.87
C PHE A 185 -0.52 10.55 9.99
N LEU A 186 -1.08 9.55 10.67
CA LEU A 186 -2.12 9.74 11.68
C LEU A 186 -1.63 10.48 12.94
N ASP A 187 -0.34 10.41 13.23
CA ASP A 187 0.26 11.13 14.36
C ASP A 187 0.66 12.57 13.99
N SER A 188 0.65 12.95 12.71
CA SER A 188 0.96 14.32 12.25
C SER A 188 -0.27 15.24 12.13
N GLU A 189 -1.47 14.68 12.28
CA GLU A 189 -2.75 15.40 12.29
C GLU A 189 -3.28 15.67 13.71
N LYS A 190 -2.49 15.39 14.75
CA LYS A 190 -2.79 15.68 16.16
C LYS A 190 -1.84 16.74 16.72
#